data_AF-A0A1Q7YD71-F1
#
_entry.id   AF-A0A1Q7YD71-F1
#
_cell.length_a   1.000
_cell.length_b   1.000
_cell.length_c   1.000
_cell.angle_alpha   90.00
_cell.angle_beta   90.00
_cell.angle_gamma   90.00
#
_symmetry.space_group_name_H-M   'P 1'
#
loop_
_entity.id
_entity.type
_entity.pdbx_description
1 polymer ?
#
loop_
_entity_poly.entity_id
_entity_poly.type
_entity_poly.pdbx_seq_one_letter_code
_entity_poly.pdbx_strand_id
1 'polypeptide(L)'
;MSAVAHISDYKTGKFYRDEFRGDISWNGYEHNVLLRNDGRAANGTLVFNDVAMATGADDIRDARGLAIADFDNDGDLDIVTNNNPGDSGRSELARAMLLRNNVGERHNWLAVELEGTESNRDGVGALVTVETNGEIQTRQVTAGSSFASQHSARLYFGIGEQTQVAALVVRWPSGRVERFERIENNPIGARQLLRIKEGTGIAALSLPAQ
;
A
#
# COMPACT_ATOMS: atom_id res chain seq x y z
N MET A 1 -6.03 25.45 16.01
CA MET A 1 -5.09 26.58 15.75
C MET A 1 -5.18 26.83 14.24
N SER A 2 -5.63 28.00 13.79
CA SER A 2 -5.88 28.24 12.35
C SER A 2 -4.56 28.44 11.61
N ALA A 3 -4.29 27.62 10.59
CA ALA A 3 -3.24 27.87 9.62
C ALA A 3 -3.63 29.10 8.79
N VAL A 4 -3.22 30.29 9.21
CA VAL A 4 -3.26 31.49 8.38
C VAL A 4 -1.83 31.74 7.93
N ALA A 5 -1.42 31.04 6.87
CA ALA A 5 -0.45 31.64 5.98
C ALA A 5 -1.10 32.93 5.45
N HIS A 6 -0.46 34.08 5.65
CA HIS A 6 -0.92 35.33 5.08
C HIS A 6 -1.06 35.13 3.56
N ILE A 7 -2.31 35.06 3.06
CA ILE A 7 -2.58 34.72 1.65
C ILE A 7 -1.94 35.72 0.66
N SER A 8 -1.59 36.93 1.15
CA SER A 8 -0.77 37.91 0.44
C SER A 8 0.63 37.40 0.10
N ASP A 9 1.24 36.63 1.00
CA ASP A 9 2.62 36.16 0.85
C ASP A 9 2.68 34.93 -0.07
N TYR A 10 1.60 34.13 -0.11
CA TYR A 10 1.47 33.02 -1.06
C TYR A 10 1.42 33.51 -2.51
N LYS A 11 0.66 34.58 -2.77
CA LYS A 11 0.49 35.14 -4.13
C LYS A 11 1.69 35.93 -4.65
N THR A 12 2.58 36.40 -3.76
CA THR A 12 3.79 37.16 -4.14
C THR A 12 4.96 36.25 -4.55
N GLY A 13 4.82 34.94 -4.37
CA GLY A 13 5.88 33.97 -4.65
C GLY A 13 7.07 34.07 -3.70
N LYS A 14 6.93 34.80 -2.58
CA LYS A 14 7.98 35.00 -1.58
C LYS A 14 8.49 33.68 -1.01
N PHE A 15 7.61 32.69 -0.86
CA PHE A 15 7.96 31.32 -0.44
C PHE A 15 8.79 30.53 -1.46
N TYR A 16 8.88 30.97 -2.71
CA TYR A 16 9.71 30.35 -3.75
C TYR A 16 11.09 30.99 -3.88
N ARG A 17 11.38 32.05 -3.10
CA ARG A 17 12.72 32.64 -3.06
C ARG A 17 13.65 31.69 -2.32
N ASP A 18 14.87 31.51 -2.84
CA ASP A 18 15.86 30.58 -2.29
C ASP A 18 16.19 30.88 -0.82
N GLU A 19 16.06 32.13 -0.39
CA GLU A 19 16.27 32.59 0.99
C GLU A 19 15.26 32.05 2.02
N PHE A 20 14.12 31.49 1.58
CA PHE A 20 13.11 30.86 2.45
C PHE A 20 12.98 29.34 2.21
N ARG A 21 13.70 28.80 1.21
CA ARG A 21 13.71 27.35 0.96
C ARG A 21 14.44 26.66 2.11
N GLY A 22 13.79 25.65 2.69
CA GLY A 22 14.39 24.87 3.77
C GLY A 22 14.19 25.41 5.17
N ASP A 23 13.53 26.56 5.38
CA ASP A 23 13.35 27.23 6.69
C ASP A 23 11.92 27.13 7.29
N ILE A 24 10.93 26.71 6.50
CA ILE A 24 9.50 26.72 6.87
C ILE A 24 8.75 25.53 6.27
N SER A 25 7.79 24.97 7.04
CA SER A 25 6.84 23.95 6.56
C SER A 25 5.94 24.47 5.43
N TRP A 26 5.83 23.72 4.33
CA TRP A 26 4.95 24.07 3.21
C TRP A 26 3.50 23.63 3.47
N ASN A 27 3.27 22.65 4.33
CA ASN A 27 1.95 22.29 4.85
C ASN A 27 1.62 22.96 6.20
N GLY A 28 2.39 23.97 6.63
CA GLY A 28 2.07 24.75 7.83
C GLY A 28 2.12 23.95 9.13
N TYR A 29 2.93 22.88 9.18
CA TYR A 29 3.00 21.93 10.30
C TYR A 29 1.66 21.21 10.57
N GLU A 30 0.83 21.06 9.55
CA GLU A 30 -0.34 20.18 9.64
C GLU A 30 0.11 18.74 9.85
N HIS A 31 -0.63 18.05 10.72
CA HIS A 31 -0.36 16.65 11.03
C HIS A 31 -0.93 15.75 9.94
N ASN A 32 -0.20 14.66 9.63
CA ASN A 32 -0.72 13.59 8.79
C ASN A 32 -1.97 12.94 9.42
N VAL A 33 -2.94 12.61 8.58
CA VAL A 33 -4.20 11.95 8.99
C VAL A 33 -4.20 10.52 8.47
N LEU A 34 -4.67 9.58 9.30
CA LEU A 34 -4.87 8.18 8.92
C LEU A 34 -6.31 7.81 9.21
N LEU A 35 -7.12 7.72 8.17
CA LEU A 35 -8.54 7.40 8.30
C LEU A 35 -8.76 5.89 8.22
N ARG A 36 -9.17 5.29 9.34
CA ARG A 36 -9.61 3.89 9.37
C ARG A 36 -11.09 3.82 9.00
N ASN A 37 -11.42 2.97 8.03
CA ASN A 37 -12.80 2.65 7.69
C ASN A 37 -13.38 1.68 8.74
N ASP A 38 -14.32 2.17 9.55
CA ASP A 38 -14.97 1.40 10.62
C ASP A 38 -16.30 0.77 10.17
N GLY A 39 -16.51 0.71 8.85
CA GLY A 39 -17.69 0.10 8.25
C GLY A 39 -18.86 1.07 8.11
N ARG A 40 -20.08 0.56 8.19
CA ARG A 40 -21.30 1.37 8.01
C ARG A 40 -22.03 1.56 9.35
N ALA A 41 -22.44 2.80 9.62
CA ALA A 41 -23.38 3.09 10.70
C ALA A 41 -24.77 2.48 10.41
N ALA A 42 -25.66 2.48 11.41
CA ALA A 42 -27.01 1.93 11.30
C ALA A 42 -27.85 2.55 10.17
N ASN A 43 -27.56 3.80 9.79
CA ASN A 43 -28.19 4.51 8.67
C ASN A 43 -27.54 4.22 7.30
N GLY A 44 -26.56 3.32 7.24
CA GLY A 44 -25.85 2.91 6.03
C GLY A 44 -24.66 3.81 5.63
N THR A 45 -24.41 4.92 6.33
CA THR A 45 -23.28 5.82 6.05
C THR A 45 -21.95 5.16 6.42
N LEU A 46 -20.93 5.29 5.56
CA LEU A 46 -19.57 4.85 5.90
C LEU A 46 -18.99 5.73 6.99
N VAL A 47 -18.36 5.10 7.98
CA VAL A 47 -17.74 5.77 9.11
C VAL A 47 -16.23 5.67 8.98
N PHE A 48 -15.56 6.82 9.03
CA PHE A 48 -14.12 6.92 9.05
C PHE A 48 -13.69 7.65 10.31
N ASN A 49 -12.76 7.05 11.04
CA ASN A 49 -12.16 7.67 12.23
C ASN A 49 -10.69 7.95 11.96
N ASP A 50 -10.25 9.16 12.31
CA ASP A 50 -8.83 9.48 12.34
C ASP A 50 -8.17 8.74 13.50
N VAL A 51 -7.23 7.87 13.15
CA VAL A 51 -6.46 7.07 14.10
C VAL A 51 -4.97 7.44 14.09
N ALA A 52 -4.57 8.51 13.40
CA ALA A 52 -3.16 8.87 13.20
C ALA A 52 -2.37 8.94 14.50
N MET A 53 -2.94 9.61 15.51
CA MET A 53 -2.28 9.77 16.82
C MET A 53 -2.13 8.43 17.54
N ALA A 54 -3.15 7.57 17.46
CA ALA A 54 -3.14 6.27 18.12
C ALA A 54 -2.18 5.27 17.46
N THR A 55 -1.89 5.43 16.16
CA THR A 55 -1.00 4.55 15.39
C THR A 55 0.41 5.11 15.22
N GLY A 56 0.67 6.34 15.68
CA GLY A 56 1.94 7.04 15.45
C GLY A 56 2.13 7.54 14.01
N ALA A 57 1.07 7.53 13.19
CA ALA A 57 1.08 8.15 11.86
C ALA A 57 0.96 9.68 11.92
N ASP A 58 0.60 10.22 13.09
CA ASP A 58 0.52 11.64 13.41
C ASP A 58 1.89 12.31 13.35
N ASP A 59 2.24 12.82 12.18
CA ASP A 59 3.54 13.41 11.88
C ASP A 59 3.37 14.78 11.24
N ILE A 60 4.09 15.76 11.78
CA ILE A 60 4.07 17.17 11.33
C ILE A 60 5.04 17.45 10.18
N ARG A 61 5.90 16.48 9.85
CA ARG A 61 6.88 16.63 8.78
C ARG A 61 6.18 16.60 7.42
N ASP A 62 6.77 17.34 6.48
CA ASP A 62 6.31 17.46 5.09
C ASP A 62 6.53 16.14 4.32
N ALA A 63 5.68 15.15 4.61
CA ALA A 63 5.59 13.92 3.84
C ALA A 63 5.00 14.24 2.46
N ARG A 64 5.69 13.81 1.39
CA ARG A 64 5.23 14.05 0.01
C ARG A 64 4.97 12.77 -0.76
N GLY A 65 5.59 11.68 -0.36
CA GLY A 65 5.43 10.37 -0.95
C GLY A 65 5.17 9.33 0.12
N LEU A 66 4.42 8.31 -0.31
CA LEU A 66 3.94 7.23 0.52
C LEU A 66 3.98 5.94 -0.29
N ALA A 67 4.70 4.95 0.21
CA ALA A 67 4.69 3.61 -0.35
C ALA A 67 4.15 2.61 0.68
N ILE A 68 3.37 1.66 0.20
CA ILE A 68 2.82 0.57 1.00
C ILE A 68 3.48 -0.73 0.53
N ALA A 69 4.00 -1.50 1.47
CA ALA A 69 4.58 -2.81 1.25
C ALA A 69 4.62 -3.57 2.58
N ASP A 70 4.66 -4.90 2.50
CA ASP A 70 5.01 -5.78 3.60
C ASP A 70 6.54 -5.90 3.62
N PHE A 71 7.24 -5.16 4.51
CA PHE A 71 8.70 -5.04 4.46
C PHE A 71 9.42 -6.24 5.07
N ASP A 72 8.78 -6.96 5.99
CA ASP A 72 9.36 -8.13 6.65
C ASP A 72 8.67 -9.45 6.28
N ASN A 73 7.69 -9.41 5.37
CA ASN A 73 6.99 -10.56 4.79
C ASN A 73 6.14 -11.33 5.80
N ASP A 74 5.48 -10.62 6.73
CA ASP A 74 4.61 -11.21 7.74
C ASP A 74 3.12 -11.23 7.31
N GLY A 75 2.81 -10.55 6.20
CA GLY A 75 1.50 -10.45 5.57
C GLY A 75 0.66 -9.27 5.99
N ASP A 76 1.16 -8.44 6.91
CA ASP A 76 0.58 -7.16 7.19
C ASP A 76 1.29 -6.05 6.38
N LEU A 77 0.57 -4.97 6.10
CA LEU A 77 1.06 -3.92 5.22
C LEU A 77 1.62 -2.77 6.03
N ASP A 78 2.90 -2.48 5.85
CA ASP A 78 3.55 -1.31 6.41
C ASP A 78 3.40 -0.09 5.49
N ILE A 79 3.64 1.08 6.07
CA ILE A 79 3.65 2.35 5.36
C ILE A 79 5.03 2.98 5.51
N VAL A 80 5.65 3.36 4.39
CA VAL A 80 6.82 4.24 4.40
C VAL A 80 6.44 5.60 3.83
N THR A 81 6.82 6.67 4.52
CA THR A 81 6.71 8.03 4.03
C THR A 81 8.09 8.63 3.80
N ASN A 82 8.25 9.43 2.74
CA ASN A 82 9.43 10.26 2.57
C ASN A 82 9.15 11.70 3.01
N ASN A 83 9.96 12.19 3.93
CA ASN A 83 9.91 13.56 4.40
C ASN A 83 10.92 14.39 3.62
N ASN A 84 10.48 15.47 2.98
CA ASN A 84 11.34 16.25 2.10
C ASN A 84 12.30 17.15 2.92
N PRO A 85 13.63 17.10 2.72
CA PRO A 85 14.59 17.97 3.41
C PRO A 85 14.40 19.46 3.15
N GLY A 86 13.89 19.83 1.97
CA GLY A 86 13.77 21.23 1.53
C GLY A 86 12.62 22.01 2.14
N ASP A 87 11.77 21.38 2.95
CA ASP A 87 10.43 21.89 3.21
C ASP A 87 10.12 22.09 4.71
N SER A 88 11.06 22.04 5.67
CA SER A 88 10.69 22.09 7.10
C SER A 88 11.62 22.84 8.09
N GLY A 89 12.61 23.60 7.65
CA GLY A 89 13.53 24.27 8.59
C GLY A 89 14.67 23.43 9.10
N ARG A 90 14.58 22.13 8.88
CA ARG A 90 15.23 21.15 9.74
C ARG A 90 15.66 19.97 8.90
N SER A 91 16.83 20.10 8.28
CA SER A 91 17.45 19.02 7.49
C SER A 91 17.56 17.71 8.28
N GLU A 92 17.67 17.78 9.61
CA GLU A 92 17.64 16.62 10.51
C GLU A 92 16.32 15.85 10.51
N LEU A 93 15.21 16.48 10.12
CA LEU A 93 13.87 15.89 10.04
C LEU A 93 13.56 15.25 8.69
N ALA A 94 14.44 15.38 7.70
CA ALA A 94 14.33 14.87 6.33
C ALA A 94 14.45 13.33 6.19
N ARG A 95 14.06 12.59 7.22
CA ARG A 95 14.21 11.14 7.27
C ARG A 95 12.93 10.48 6.82
N ALA A 96 13.05 9.45 6.00
CA ALA A 96 11.93 8.56 5.76
C ALA A 96 11.44 7.96 7.08
N MET A 97 10.14 7.78 7.21
CA MET A 97 9.52 7.13 8.35
C MET A 97 8.93 5.81 7.89
N LEU A 98 9.28 4.73 8.58
CA LEU A 98 8.62 3.43 8.43
C LEU A 98 7.64 3.26 9.59
N LEU A 99 6.36 3.20 9.27
CA LEU A 99 5.29 2.81 10.18
C LEU A 99 5.07 1.32 9.99
N ARG A 100 5.69 0.54 10.87
CA ARG A 100 5.50 -0.91 10.87
C ARG A 100 4.12 -1.24 11.40
N ASN A 101 3.32 -1.92 10.60
CA ASN A 101 2.09 -2.48 11.11
C ASN A 101 2.46 -3.74 11.92
N ASN A 102 1.81 -3.91 13.07
CA ASN A 102 1.83 -5.15 13.86
C ASN A 102 0.44 -5.37 14.48
N VAL A 103 -0.57 -4.68 13.95
CA VAL A 103 -1.94 -4.74 14.44
C VAL A 103 -2.69 -5.70 13.55
N GLY A 104 -3.10 -6.84 14.12
CA GLY A 104 -3.93 -7.81 13.41
C GLY A 104 -3.20 -9.01 12.81
N GLU A 105 -2.01 -9.38 13.32
CA GLU A 105 -1.20 -10.58 12.99
C GLU A 105 -1.93 -11.95 13.06
N ARG A 106 -3.25 -11.96 13.29
CA ARG A 106 -4.03 -13.18 13.54
C ARG A 106 -4.70 -13.73 12.30
N HIS A 107 -4.98 -12.90 11.30
CA HIS A 107 -5.72 -13.34 10.12
C HIS A 107 -4.80 -13.86 9.02
N ASN A 108 -5.38 -14.69 8.18
CA ASN A 108 -4.69 -15.30 7.06
C ASN A 108 -4.68 -14.36 5.85
N TRP A 109 -3.59 -14.44 5.10
CA TRP A 109 -3.34 -13.61 3.93
C TRP A 109 -2.82 -14.46 2.78
N LEU A 110 -2.84 -13.91 1.57
CA LEU A 110 -2.18 -14.43 0.39
C LEU A 110 -1.57 -13.25 -0.37
N ALA A 111 -0.30 -13.35 -0.73
CA ALA A 111 0.34 -12.37 -1.59
C ALA A 111 0.69 -13.00 -2.95
N VAL A 112 0.63 -12.20 -4.01
CA VAL A 112 0.89 -12.62 -5.38
C VAL A 112 1.83 -11.64 -6.06
N GLU A 113 2.97 -12.13 -6.56
CA GLU A 113 3.81 -11.48 -7.56
C GLU A 113 3.56 -12.07 -8.94
N LEU A 114 3.57 -11.21 -9.96
CA LEU A 114 3.43 -11.61 -11.35
C LEU A 114 4.75 -11.42 -12.11
N GLU A 115 5.02 -12.32 -13.03
CA GLU A 115 6.09 -12.20 -14.02
C GLU A 115 5.50 -12.40 -15.42
N GLY A 116 5.37 -11.32 -16.18
CA GLY A 116 4.92 -11.37 -17.57
C GLY A 116 5.99 -11.93 -18.51
N THR A 117 5.57 -12.70 -19.51
CA THR A 117 6.44 -13.27 -20.55
C THR A 117 6.04 -12.82 -21.95
N GLU A 118 4.73 -12.66 -22.17
CA GLU A 118 4.13 -12.06 -23.37
C GLU A 118 3.66 -10.63 -23.08
N SER A 119 3.08 -10.43 -21.89
CA SER A 119 2.82 -9.14 -21.27
C SER A 119 4.11 -8.47 -20.77
N ASN A 120 4.03 -7.21 -20.34
CA ASN A 120 5.18 -6.55 -19.71
C ASN A 120 5.67 -7.34 -18.49
N ARG A 121 6.99 -7.38 -18.27
CA ARG A 121 7.64 -8.27 -17.29
C ARG A 121 7.11 -8.10 -15.87
N ASP A 122 6.75 -6.88 -15.49
CA ASP A 122 6.27 -6.57 -14.14
C ASP A 122 4.76 -6.84 -13.99
N GLY A 123 4.08 -7.30 -15.05
CA GLY A 123 2.65 -7.62 -15.04
C GLY A 123 1.74 -6.40 -14.92
N VAL A 124 2.23 -5.18 -15.14
CA VAL A 124 1.45 -3.94 -15.00
C VAL A 124 0.19 -3.99 -15.85
N GLY A 125 -0.95 -3.73 -15.24
CA GLY A 125 -2.27 -3.82 -15.86
C GLY A 125 -2.97 -5.16 -15.66
N ALA A 126 -2.28 -6.21 -15.24
CA ALA A 126 -2.89 -7.52 -14.96
C ALA A 126 -3.85 -7.44 -13.77
N LEU A 127 -4.95 -8.20 -13.86
CA LEU A 127 -5.93 -8.36 -12.79
C LEU A 127 -5.78 -9.74 -12.15
N VAL A 128 -5.68 -9.79 -10.83
CA VAL A 128 -5.72 -11.03 -10.06
C VAL A 128 -6.99 -11.05 -9.22
N THR A 129 -7.78 -12.09 -9.41
CA THR A 129 -8.99 -12.37 -8.63
C THR A 129 -8.73 -13.58 -7.75
N VAL A 130 -8.96 -13.43 -6.45
CA VAL A 130 -8.89 -14.49 -5.46
C VAL A 130 -10.31 -14.79 -4.97
N GLU A 131 -10.71 -16.04 -5.06
CA GLU A 131 -11.98 -16.57 -4.60
C GLU A 131 -11.76 -17.36 -3.30
N THR A 132 -12.46 -16.98 -2.24
CA THR A 132 -12.53 -17.73 -0.97
C THR A 132 -13.93 -18.31 -0.77
N ASN A 133 -14.15 -19.07 0.30
CA ASN A 133 -15.47 -19.64 0.65
C ASN A 133 -16.46 -18.57 1.15
N GLY A 134 -16.80 -17.58 0.32
CA GLY A 134 -17.80 -16.57 0.61
C GLY A 134 -17.50 -15.19 0.03
N GLU A 135 -16.25 -14.92 -0.33
CA GLU A 135 -15.83 -13.60 -0.83
C GLU A 135 -14.92 -13.70 -2.06
N ILE A 136 -15.06 -12.71 -2.94
CA ILE A 136 -14.25 -12.55 -4.13
C ILE A 136 -13.54 -11.20 -4.03
N GLN A 137 -12.21 -11.21 -4.17
CA GLN A 137 -11.40 -10.00 -4.18
C GLN A 137 -10.62 -9.91 -5.47
N THR A 138 -10.70 -8.76 -6.13
CA THR A 138 -9.88 -8.46 -7.32
C THR A 138 -8.91 -7.33 -7.00
N ARG A 139 -7.67 -7.46 -7.48
CA ARG A 139 -6.64 -6.43 -7.42
C ARG A 139 -5.95 -6.31 -8.78
N GLN A 140 -5.40 -5.14 -9.07
CA GLN A 140 -4.67 -4.87 -10.31
C GLN A 140 -3.22 -4.52 -9.99
N VAL A 141 -2.27 -5.00 -10.78
CA VAL A 141 -0.90 -4.49 -10.73
C VAL A 141 -0.88 -3.11 -11.37
N THR A 142 -0.47 -2.10 -10.61
CA THR A 142 -0.40 -0.71 -11.08
C THR A 142 1.04 -0.21 -11.09
N ALA A 143 1.34 0.65 -12.07
CA ALA A 143 2.55 1.47 -12.10
C ALA A 143 2.12 2.94 -12.00
N GLY A 144 2.68 3.64 -11.01
CA GLY A 144 2.22 4.92 -10.51
C GLY A 144 1.29 4.75 -9.31
N SER A 145 1.75 5.16 -8.13
CA SER A 145 0.92 5.26 -6.92
C SER A 145 1.49 6.32 -5.99
N SER A 146 0.60 7.05 -5.32
CA SER A 146 0.97 8.22 -4.51
C SER A 146 1.81 9.24 -5.30
N PHE A 147 2.36 10.26 -4.64
CA PHE A 147 3.22 11.27 -5.26
C PHE A 147 4.70 10.92 -5.01
N ALA A 148 5.56 11.06 -6.03
CA ALA A 148 7.01 10.80 -5.93
C ALA A 148 7.39 9.46 -5.26
N SER A 149 6.55 8.43 -5.41
CA SER A 149 6.68 7.12 -4.76
C SER A 149 5.99 6.03 -5.60
N GLN A 150 6.09 4.78 -5.13
CA GLN A 150 5.46 3.62 -5.74
C GLN A 150 5.26 2.54 -4.66
N HIS A 151 4.03 2.07 -4.48
CA HIS A 151 3.70 0.88 -3.68
C HIS A 151 4.32 -0.37 -4.30
N SER A 152 4.50 -1.42 -3.51
CA SER A 152 4.92 -2.72 -4.03
C SER A 152 3.97 -3.20 -5.14
N ALA A 153 4.53 -3.84 -6.18
CA ALA A 153 3.73 -4.48 -7.24
C ALA A 153 3.05 -5.77 -6.76
N ARG A 154 3.40 -6.26 -5.56
CA ARG A 154 2.75 -7.39 -4.90
C ARG A 154 1.29 -7.09 -4.62
N LEU A 155 0.44 -8.05 -4.95
CA LEU A 155 -0.98 -7.97 -4.66
C LEU A 155 -1.27 -8.76 -3.39
N TYR A 156 -1.84 -8.10 -2.39
CA TYR A 156 -2.17 -8.70 -1.10
C TYR A 156 -3.68 -8.90 -0.97
N PHE A 157 -4.05 -10.06 -0.42
CA PHE A 157 -5.41 -10.48 -0.20
C PHE A 157 -5.54 -10.98 1.24
N GLY A 158 -6.30 -10.27 2.08
CA GLY A 158 -6.71 -10.80 3.38
C GLY A 158 -7.83 -11.82 3.18
N ILE A 159 -7.69 -13.03 3.72
CA ILE A 159 -8.64 -14.14 3.55
C ILE A 159 -9.28 -14.59 4.88
N GLY A 160 -9.16 -13.77 5.93
CA GLY A 160 -9.79 -14.00 7.23
C GLY A 160 -9.25 -15.25 7.92
N GLU A 161 -10.13 -16.15 8.33
CA GLU A 161 -9.75 -17.43 8.97
C GLU A 161 -9.52 -18.57 7.97
N GLN A 162 -9.69 -18.32 6.66
CA GLN A 162 -9.55 -19.36 5.64
C GLN A 162 -8.08 -19.80 5.51
N THR A 163 -7.83 -21.10 5.51
CA THR A 163 -6.48 -21.67 5.41
C THR A 163 -6.04 -21.96 3.98
N GLN A 164 -6.94 -21.74 3.02
CA GLN A 164 -6.71 -21.93 1.58
C GLN A 164 -7.74 -21.12 0.77
N VAL A 165 -7.40 -20.81 -0.48
CA VAL A 165 -8.32 -20.18 -1.43
C VAL A 165 -8.97 -21.23 -2.34
N ALA A 166 -10.18 -20.95 -2.82
CA ALA A 166 -10.91 -21.84 -3.71
C ALA A 166 -10.38 -21.76 -5.15
N ALA A 167 -10.10 -20.54 -5.61
CA ALA A 167 -9.49 -20.30 -6.91
C ALA A 167 -8.70 -18.98 -6.93
N LEU A 168 -7.73 -18.93 -7.84
CA LEU A 168 -6.99 -17.74 -8.21
C LEU A 168 -7.05 -17.59 -9.74
N VAL A 169 -7.45 -16.43 -10.22
CA VAL A 169 -7.53 -16.13 -11.66
C VAL A 169 -6.65 -14.93 -11.97
N VAL A 170 -5.77 -15.07 -12.96
CA VAL A 170 -4.98 -13.97 -13.52
C VAL A 170 -5.49 -13.65 -14.91
N ARG A 171 -5.86 -12.39 -15.14
CA ARG A 171 -6.13 -11.83 -16.48
C ARG A 171 -4.96 -10.92 -16.85
N TRP A 172 -4.20 -11.32 -17.85
CA TRP A 172 -3.01 -10.63 -18.30
C TRP A 172 -3.32 -9.54 -19.33
N PRO A 173 -2.49 -8.49 -19.44
CA PRO A 173 -2.61 -7.47 -20.49
C PRO A 173 -2.56 -8.03 -21.92
N SER A 174 -1.87 -9.16 -22.14
CA SER A 174 -1.87 -9.91 -23.40
C SER A 174 -3.26 -10.43 -23.82
N GLY A 175 -4.24 -10.43 -22.91
CA GLY A 175 -5.56 -11.04 -23.09
C GLY A 175 -5.62 -12.49 -22.61
N ARG A 176 -4.47 -13.10 -22.25
CA ARG A 176 -4.41 -14.43 -21.64
C ARG A 176 -5.14 -14.44 -20.30
N VAL A 177 -5.83 -15.54 -20.03
CA VAL A 177 -6.45 -15.81 -18.72
C VAL A 177 -5.95 -17.13 -18.19
N GLU A 178 -5.40 -17.13 -16.99
CA GLU A 178 -4.95 -18.33 -16.28
C GLU A 178 -5.79 -18.50 -15.02
N ARG A 179 -6.34 -19.69 -14.82
CA ARG A 179 -7.13 -20.04 -13.63
C ARG A 179 -6.46 -21.21 -12.91
N PHE A 180 -6.28 -21.04 -11.61
CA PHE A 180 -5.70 -22.02 -10.71
C PHE A 180 -6.73 -22.35 -9.65
N GLU A 181 -7.26 -23.57 -9.70
CA GLU A 181 -8.27 -24.04 -8.76
C GLU A 181 -7.64 -24.88 -7.66
N ARG A 182 -8.36 -25.04 -6.55
CA ARG A 182 -8.00 -25.99 -5.51
C ARG A 182 -7.94 -27.41 -6.09
N ILE A 183 -6.74 -27.99 -6.10
CA ILE A 183 -6.54 -29.42 -6.33
C ILE A 183 -6.30 -30.07 -4.96
N GLU A 184 -7.00 -31.16 -4.64
CA GLU A 184 -6.94 -31.81 -3.31
C GLU A 184 -5.51 -32.10 -2.81
N ASN A 185 -4.59 -32.38 -3.73
CA ASN A 185 -3.20 -32.71 -3.44
C ASN A 185 -2.22 -31.53 -3.56
N ASN A 186 -2.69 -30.33 -3.93
CA ASN A 186 -1.88 -29.12 -4.01
C ASN A 186 -2.74 -27.85 -3.79
N PRO A 187 -3.26 -27.63 -2.57
CA PRO A 187 -4.09 -26.48 -2.28
C PRO A 187 -3.26 -25.19 -2.31
N ILE A 188 -3.89 -24.10 -2.75
CA ILE A 188 -3.32 -22.76 -2.60
C ILE A 188 -3.57 -22.32 -1.14
N GLY A 189 -2.62 -22.63 -0.27
CA GLY A 189 -2.67 -22.34 1.16
C GLY A 189 -2.62 -20.84 1.52
N ALA A 190 -2.94 -20.54 2.77
CA ALA A 190 -2.78 -19.24 3.39
C ALA A 190 -1.33 -18.92 3.77
N ARG A 191 -1.09 -17.66 4.15
CA ARG A 191 0.15 -17.12 4.74
C ARG A 191 1.39 -17.37 3.89
N GLN A 192 1.27 -17.10 2.60
CA GLN A 192 2.36 -17.31 1.66
C GLN A 192 2.37 -16.26 0.55
N LEU A 193 3.56 -16.10 -0.01
CA LEU A 193 3.80 -15.34 -1.23
C LEU A 193 3.92 -16.31 -2.41
N LEU A 194 3.08 -16.11 -3.42
CA LEU A 194 3.13 -16.83 -4.69
C LEU A 194 3.79 -15.97 -5.76
N ARG A 195 4.58 -16.59 -6.63
CA ARG A 195 4.95 -16.03 -7.92
C ARG A 195 4.22 -16.76 -9.03
N ILE A 196 3.60 -16.00 -9.92
CA ILE A 196 2.90 -16.52 -11.09
C ILE A 196 3.59 -16.00 -12.34
N LYS A 197 4.14 -16.92 -13.12
CA LYS A 197 4.80 -16.60 -14.38
C LYS A 197 3.85 -16.90 -15.53
N GLU A 198 3.58 -15.88 -16.34
CA GLU A 198 2.63 -15.94 -17.46
C GLU A 198 2.91 -17.12 -18.37
N GLY A 199 1.91 -18.00 -18.54
CA GLY A 199 1.98 -19.18 -19.40
C GLY A 199 2.82 -20.34 -18.84
N THR A 200 3.37 -20.20 -17.64
CA THR A 200 4.20 -21.23 -17.00
C THR A 200 3.54 -21.82 -15.74
N GLY A 201 2.86 -21.00 -14.94
CA GLY A 201 2.12 -21.43 -13.75
C GLY A 201 2.56 -20.78 -12.45
N ILE A 202 2.21 -21.40 -11.32
CA ILE A 202 2.43 -20.91 -9.95
C ILE A 202 3.63 -21.58 -9.30
N ALA A 203 4.44 -20.80 -8.58
CA ALA A 203 5.42 -21.28 -7.61
C ALA A 203 5.26 -20.55 -6.27
N ALA A 204 5.28 -21.28 -5.15
CA ALA A 204 5.40 -20.68 -3.83
C ALA A 204 6.83 -20.19 -3.62
N LEU A 205 6.99 -18.97 -3.10
CA LEU A 205 8.29 -18.43 -2.73
C LEU A 205 8.59 -18.74 -1.28
N SER A 206 9.80 -19.25 -1.02
CA SER A 206 10.31 -19.36 0.35
C SER A 206 10.58 -17.95 0.89
N LEU A 207 9.83 -17.54 1.90
CA LEU A 207 10.12 -16.31 2.63
C LEU A 207 11.30 -16.56 3.58
N PRO A 208 12.21 -15.59 3.77
CA PRO A 208 13.23 -15.67 4.80
C PRO A 208 12.57 -15.96 6.16
N ALA A 209 13.16 -16.85 6.95
CA ALA A 209 12.72 -17.01 8.34
C ALA A 209 12.98 -15.69 9.09
N GLN A 210 11.97 -15.23 9.84
CA GLN A 210 12.11 -14.10 10.76
C GLN A 210 13.03 -14.44 11.93
#